data_AF-A0A8E0V489-F1
#
_entry.id   AF-A0A8E0V489-F1
#
_cell.length_a   1.000
_cell.length_b   1.000
_cell.length_c   1.000
_cell.angle_alpha   90.00
_cell.angle_beta   90.00
_cell.angle_gamma   90.00
#
_symmetry.space_group_name_H-M   'P 1'
#
loop_
_entity.id
_entity.type
_entity.pdbx_description
1 polymer ?
#
loop_
_entity_poly.entity_id
_entity_poly.type
_entity_poly.pdbx_seq_one_letter_code
_entity_poly.pdbx_strand_id
1 'polypeptide(L)'
;MLRLMNSLTDRPGWEELVFDASTMQTCRSEVMAQLPLISPKAWEWSEAELRDKAQRWQETGLIVVLNAGSGVCKSDTIIPPAVTAEIQDFVTSALNESAGQGNPTYAKVESH
;
A
#
# COMPACT_ATOMS: atom_id res chain seq x y z
N MET A 1 0.54 3.52 -14.27
CA MET A 1 1.39 4.40 -13.44
C MET A 1 1.16 4.18 -11.94
N LEU A 2 -0.08 4.30 -11.43
CA LEU A 2 -0.35 4.13 -9.99
C LEU A 2 0.16 2.81 -9.38
N ARG A 3 -0.08 1.68 -10.07
CA ARG A 3 0.41 0.35 -9.63
C ARG A 3 1.93 0.26 -9.56
N LEU A 4 2.62 0.91 -10.50
CA LEU A 4 4.09 0.97 -10.54
C LEU A 4 4.61 1.79 -9.36
N MET A 5 4.07 3.00 -9.17
CA MET A 5 4.45 3.89 -8.07
C MET A 5 4.26 3.20 -6.72
N ASN A 6 3.08 2.62 -6.48
CA ASN A 6 2.82 1.85 -5.26
C ASN A 6 3.85 0.74 -5.05
N SER A 7 4.07 -0.11 -6.06
CA SER A 7 4.97 -1.26 -5.93
C SER A 7 6.41 -0.87 -5.62
N LEU A 8 6.86 0.31 -6.05
CA LEU A 8 8.21 0.79 -5.78
C LEU A 8 8.30 1.49 -4.42
N THR A 9 7.30 2.31 -4.06
CA THR A 9 7.26 3.04 -2.78
C THR A 9 6.91 2.17 -1.57
N ASP A 10 6.38 0.96 -1.78
CA ASP A 10 6.12 0.00 -0.70
C ASP A 10 7.38 -0.80 -0.30
N ARG A 11 8.50 -0.64 -1.03
CA ARG A 11 9.77 -1.31 -0.70
C ARG A 11 10.43 -0.59 0.48
N PRO A 12 10.96 -1.32 1.49
CA PRO A 12 11.72 -0.69 2.58
C PRO A 12 12.93 0.09 2.04
N GLY A 13 13.10 1.34 2.47
CA GLY A 13 14.20 2.19 2.05
C GLY A 13 14.14 2.66 0.60
N TRP A 14 12.97 2.56 -0.06
CA TRP A 14 12.79 2.99 -1.45
C TRP A 14 13.30 4.42 -1.71
N GLU A 15 13.15 5.30 -0.72
CA GLU A 15 13.53 6.72 -0.77
C GLU A 15 15.03 6.93 -0.97
N GLU A 16 15.87 5.98 -0.56
CA GLU A 16 17.31 5.98 -0.84
C GLU A 16 17.64 5.18 -2.10
N LEU A 17 16.96 4.05 -2.29
CA LEU A 17 17.20 3.11 -3.39
C LEU A 17 16.89 3.70 -4.78
N VAL A 18 16.00 4.70 -4.89
CA VAL A 18 15.71 5.38 -6.18
C VAL A 18 16.89 6.17 -6.74
N PHE A 19 17.92 6.41 -5.93
CA PHE A 19 19.17 7.03 -6.35
C PHE A 19 20.26 6.00 -6.70
N ASP A 20 20.08 4.72 -6.35
CA ASP A 20 21.00 3.65 -6.72
C ASP A 20 20.72 3.12 -8.13
N ALA A 21 21.69 3.28 -9.02
CA ALA A 21 21.56 2.90 -10.42
C ALA A 21 21.38 1.38 -10.62
N SER A 22 22.05 0.56 -9.80
CA SER A 22 21.97 -0.90 -9.90
C SER A 22 20.57 -1.41 -9.52
N THR A 23 20.03 -0.89 -8.42
CA THR A 23 18.68 -1.18 -7.95
C THR A 23 17.64 -0.72 -8.97
N MET A 24 17.77 0.49 -9.50
CA MET A 24 16.82 0.99 -10.51
C MET A 24 16.89 0.21 -11.83
N GLN A 25 18.06 -0.28 -12.24
CA GLN A 25 18.18 -1.16 -13.40
C GLN A 25 17.52 -2.53 -13.18
N THR A 26 17.62 -3.07 -11.97
CA THR A 26 16.95 -4.31 -11.57
C THR A 26 15.43 -4.12 -11.56
N CYS A 27 14.95 -3.06 -10.88
CA CYS A 27 13.54 -2.67 -10.87
C CYS A 27 12.99 -2.48 -12.29
N ARG A 28 13.73 -1.82 -13.18
CA ARG A 28 13.34 -1.64 -14.58
C ARG A 28 13.09 -2.99 -15.24
N SER A 29 14.01 -3.93 -15.08
CA SER A 29 13.92 -5.25 -15.70
C SER A 29 12.68 -6.03 -15.19
N GLU A 30 12.43 -5.99 -13.88
CA GLU A 30 11.24 -6.59 -13.26
C GLU A 30 9.94 -5.96 -13.79
N VAL A 31 9.90 -4.63 -13.83
CA VAL A 31 8.72 -3.86 -14.24
C VAL A 31 8.40 -4.06 -15.72
N MET A 32 9.40 -4.06 -16.59
CA MET A 32 9.21 -4.34 -18.01
C MET A 32 8.67 -5.77 -18.25
N ALA A 33 9.05 -6.73 -17.41
CA ALA A 33 8.55 -8.11 -17.49
C ALA A 33 7.09 -8.25 -16.99
N GLN A 34 6.71 -7.49 -15.95
CA GLN A 34 5.41 -7.65 -15.28
C GLN A 34 4.34 -6.65 -15.77
N LEU A 35 4.76 -5.51 -16.32
CA LEU A 35 3.89 -4.41 -16.75
C LEU A 35 4.12 -4.12 -18.25
N PRO A 36 3.57 -4.95 -19.17
CA PRO A 36 3.82 -4.81 -20.61
C PRO A 36 3.33 -3.47 -21.22
N LEU A 37 2.51 -2.71 -20.48
CA LEU A 37 2.01 -1.40 -20.88
C LEU A 37 2.98 -0.24 -20.56
N ILE A 38 4.05 -0.47 -19.79
CA ILE A 38 5.03 0.57 -19.48
C ILE A 38 6.06 0.59 -20.61
N SER A 39 6.02 1.65 -21.41
CA SER A 39 7.05 1.90 -22.41
C SER A 39 8.36 2.36 -21.76
N PRO A 40 9.51 2.27 -22.45
CA PRO A 40 10.78 2.81 -21.95
C PRO A 40 10.69 4.28 -21.53
N LYS A 41 9.98 5.11 -22.30
CA LYS A 41 9.78 6.52 -21.97
C LYS A 41 8.89 6.73 -20.75
N ALA A 42 7.88 5.89 -20.56
CA ALA A 42 7.06 5.92 -19.36
C ALA A 42 7.88 5.50 -18.12
N TRP A 43 8.83 4.58 -18.27
CA TRP A 43 9.77 4.22 -17.22
C TRP A 43 10.67 5.41 -16.84
N GLU A 44 11.34 6.05 -17.81
CA GLU A 44 12.21 7.21 -17.56
C GLU A 44 11.49 8.33 -16.80
N TRP A 45 10.24 8.61 -17.19
CA TRP A 45 9.40 9.56 -16.46
C TRP A 45 9.09 9.08 -15.03
N SER A 46 8.78 7.79 -14.86
CA SER A 46 8.50 7.21 -13.53
C SER A 46 9.71 7.28 -12.61
N GLU A 47 10.90 7.03 -13.14
CA GLU A 47 12.16 7.11 -12.41
C GLU A 47 12.45 8.54 -11.95
N ALA A 48 12.25 9.54 -12.82
CA ALA A 48 12.38 10.95 -12.44
C ALA A 48 11.35 11.35 -11.36
N GLU A 49 10.09 11.00 -11.57
CA GLU A 49 8.99 11.28 -10.63
C GLU A 49 9.24 10.61 -9.25
N LEU A 50 9.82 9.42 -9.20
CA LEU A 50 10.18 8.75 -7.93
C LEU A 50 11.27 9.49 -7.16
N ARG A 51 12.27 10.04 -7.84
CA ARG A 51 13.34 10.83 -7.21
C ARG A 51 12.79 12.12 -6.60
N ASP A 52 11.90 12.80 -7.32
CA ASP A 52 11.23 14.00 -6.81
C ASP A 52 10.38 13.67 -5.57
N LYS A 53 9.67 12.52 -5.57
CA LYS A 53 8.90 12.06 -4.42
C LYS A 53 9.77 11.69 -3.23
N ALA A 54 10.93 11.08 -3.44
CA ALA A 54 11.85 10.73 -2.36
C ALA A 54 12.37 11.99 -1.65
N GLN A 55 12.70 13.04 -2.39
CA GLN A 55 13.06 14.34 -1.80
C GLN A 55 11.92 14.92 -0.96
N ARG A 56 10.68 14.90 -1.48
CA ARG A 56 9.50 15.40 -0.74
C ARG A 56 9.17 14.56 0.49
N TRP A 57 9.38 13.25 0.44
CA TRP A 57 9.20 12.34 1.57
C TRP A 57 10.14 12.71 2.73
N GLN A 58 11.41 13.00 2.44
CA GLN A 58 12.38 13.42 3.46
C GLN A 58 11.94 14.69 4.20
N GLU A 59 11.25 15.59 3.51
CA GLU A 59 10.75 16.85 4.09
C GLU A 59 9.45 16.68 4.88
N THR A 60 8.55 15.78 4.43
CA THR A 60 7.14 15.78 4.88
C THR A 60 6.65 14.47 5.49
N GLY A 61 7.32 13.35 5.25
CA GLY A 61 6.83 12.02 5.61
C GLY A 61 5.55 11.61 4.87
N LEU A 62 5.27 12.22 3.71
CA LEU A 62 4.09 11.94 2.88
C LEU A 62 4.49 11.60 1.44
N ILE A 63 3.88 10.56 0.86
CA ILE A 63 4.08 10.19 -0.55
C ILE A 63 2.78 10.41 -1.31
N VAL A 64 2.78 11.31 -2.29
CA VAL A 64 1.66 11.50 -3.23
C VAL A 64 1.75 10.44 -4.32
N VAL A 65 0.88 9.43 -4.30
CA VAL A 65 0.96 8.28 -5.22
C VAL A 65 0.10 8.46 -6.47
N LEU A 66 -0.99 9.23 -6.36
CA LEU A 66 -1.78 9.68 -7.50
C LEU A 66 -1.73 11.20 -7.53
N ASN A 67 -1.31 11.77 -8.67
CA ASN A 67 -1.31 13.21 -8.91
C ASN A 67 -2.29 13.52 -10.05
N ALA A 68 -3.59 13.41 -9.76
CA ALA A 68 -4.68 13.88 -10.62
C ALA A 68 -5.29 15.15 -9.99
N GLY A 69 -6.34 15.74 -10.58
CA GLY A 69 -7.03 16.91 -10.00
C GLY A 69 -7.47 16.77 -8.54
N SER A 70 -7.48 15.55 -8.01
CA SER A 70 -7.35 15.23 -6.59
C SER A 70 -6.21 14.21 -6.40
N GLY A 71 -5.33 14.45 -5.42
CA GLY A 71 -4.22 13.55 -5.10
C GLY A 71 -4.60 12.48 -4.07
N VAL A 72 -3.92 11.34 -4.09
CA VAL A 72 -4.00 10.31 -3.03
C VAL A 72 -2.63 10.15 -2.39
N CYS A 73 -2.56 10.28 -1.07
CA CYS A 73 -1.33 10.18 -0.29
C CYS A 73 -1.29 8.89 0.54
N LYS A 74 -0.08 8.35 0.74
CA LYS A 74 0.21 7.29 1.72
C LYS A 74 1.04 7.86 2.87
N SER A 75 0.73 7.41 4.09
CA SER A 75 1.50 7.71 5.30
C SER A 75 1.18 6.69 6.39
N ASP A 76 2.23 6.15 7.01
CA ASP A 76 2.11 5.22 8.14
C ASP A 76 1.99 5.95 9.49
N THR A 77 2.22 7.26 9.51
CA THR A 77 2.32 8.06 10.74
C THR A 77 1.22 9.11 10.87
N ILE A 78 0.40 9.31 9.83
CA ILE A 78 -0.63 10.36 9.82
C ILE A 78 -1.80 10.07 10.76
N ILE A 79 -2.03 8.80 11.12
CA ILE A 79 -3.10 8.42 12.05
C ILE A 79 -2.57 8.49 13.50
N PRO A 80 -3.17 9.32 14.37
CA PRO A 80 -2.75 9.42 15.77
C PRO A 80 -2.90 8.08 16.51
N PRO A 81 -2.01 7.74 17.46
CA PRO A 81 -2.05 6.46 18.18
C PRO A 81 -3.40 6.16 18.85
N ALA A 82 -4.09 7.17 19.38
CA ALA A 82 -5.41 7.02 19.98
C ALA A 82 -6.46 6.54 18.97
N VAL A 83 -6.46 7.12 17.77
CA VAL A 83 -7.38 6.73 16.69
C VAL A 83 -7.05 5.32 16.20
N THR A 84 -5.77 4.98 16.10
CA THR A 84 -5.34 3.62 15.76
C THR A 84 -5.83 2.59 16.78
N ALA A 85 -5.77 2.90 18.08
CA ALA A 85 -6.28 2.03 19.14
C ALA A 85 -7.79 1.84 19.04
N GLU A 86 -8.56 2.92 18.81
CA GLU A 86 -10.01 2.83 18.61
C GLU A 86 -10.39 1.96 17.40
N ILE A 87 -9.65 2.08 16.29
CA ILE A 87 -9.84 1.23 15.11
C ILE A 87 -9.55 -0.24 15.44
N GLN A 88 -8.48 -0.53 16.18
CA GLN A 88 -8.11 -1.89 16.58
C GLN A 88 -9.14 -2.52 17.51
N ASP A 89 -9.65 -1.77 18.48
CA ASP A 89 -10.69 -2.22 19.41
C ASP A 89 -11.98 -2.55 18.66
N PHE A 90 -12.41 -1.66 17.76
CA PHE A 90 -13.58 -1.88 16.92
C PHE A 90 -13.45 -3.13 16.05
N VAL A 91 -12.32 -3.29 15.34
CA VAL A 91 -12.07 -4.46 14.49
C VAL A 91 -12.04 -5.75 15.31
N THR A 92 -11.40 -5.72 16.49
CA THR A 92 -11.38 -6.87 17.41
C THR A 92 -12.77 -7.27 17.86
N SER A 93 -13.63 -6.30 18.21
CA SER A 93 -15.02 -6.57 18.60
C SER A 93 -15.80 -7.22 17.46
N ALA A 94 -15.73 -6.65 16.25
CA ALA A 94 -16.43 -7.17 15.08
C ALA A 94 -16.00 -8.59 14.71
N LEU A 95 -14.70 -8.90 14.80
CA LEU A 95 -14.19 -10.25 14.57
C LEU A 95 -14.69 -11.25 15.62
N ASN A 96 -14.71 -10.87 16.90
CA ASN A 96 -15.20 -11.73 17.97
C ASN A 96 -16.71 -12.01 17.87
N GLU A 97 -17.52 -11.01 17.49
CA GLU A 97 -18.95 -11.17 17.23
C GLU A 97 -19.21 -12.17 16.08
N SER A 98 -18.38 -12.12 15.03
CA SER A 98 -18.49 -13.07 13.90
C SER A 98 -18.07 -14.50 14.26
N ALA A 99 -17.15 -14.67 15.21
CA ALA A 99 -16.73 -15.98 15.72
C ALA A 99 -17.76 -16.60 16.69
N GLY A 100 -18.51 -15.77 17.42
CA GLY A 100 -19.54 -16.20 18.36
C GLY A 100 -20.85 -16.69 17.73
N GLN A 101 -21.05 -16.50 16.42
CA GLN A 101 -22.26 -16.92 15.70
C GLN A 101 -22.19 -18.35 15.11
N GLY A 102 -21.27 -19.18 15.60
CA GLY A 102 -21.17 -20.60 15.26
C GLY A 102 -22.28 -21.47 15.86
N ASN A 103 -23.36 -21.64 15.08
CA ASN A 103 -24.29 -22.78 15.01
C ASN A 103 -25.31 -22.99 16.17
N PRO A 104 -26.61 -22.67 16.00
CA PRO A 104 -27.66 -23.21 16.87
C PRO A 104 -27.82 -24.71 16.57
N THR A 105 -27.51 -25.52 17.57
CA THR A 105 -27.65 -26.97 17.63
C THR A 105 -29.04 -27.41 17.15
N TYR A 106 -29.09 -28.26 16.13
CA TYR A 106 -30.30 -28.99 15.76
C TYR A 106 -30.70 -29.91 16.92
N ALA A 107 -31.59 -29.43 17.80
CA ALA A 107 -32.23 -30.27 18.80
C ALA A 107 -33.15 -31.24 18.05
N LYS A 108 -32.71 -32.49 17.97
CA LYS A 108 -33.46 -33.63 17.44
C LYS A 108 -34.72 -33.82 18.30
N VAL A 109 -35.85 -33.29 17.84
CA VAL A 109 -37.18 -33.66 18.36
C VAL A 109 -37.60 -34.92 17.60
N GLU A 110 -37.18 -36.09 18.09
CA GLU A 110 -37.84 -37.34 17.71
C GLU A 110 -39.02 -37.56 18.67
N SER A 111 -40.20 -37.37 18.10
CA SER A 111 -41.53 -37.62 18.64
C SER A 111 -41.84 -39.12 18.75
N HIS A 112 -42.43 -39.50 19.89
CA HIS A 112 -43.53 -40.46 20.10
C HIS A 112 -43.48 -41.81 19.37
#